data_AF-A0ABD5UNQ1-F1
#
_entry.id   AF-A0ABD5UNQ1-F1
#
_cell.length_a   1.000
_cell.length_b   1.000
_cell.length_c   1.000
_cell.angle_alpha   90.00
_cell.angle_beta   90.00
_cell.angle_gamma   90.00
#
_symmetry.space_group_name_H-M   'P 1'
#
loop_
_entity.id
_entity.type
_entity.pdbx_description
1 polymer ?
#
loop_
_entity_poly.entity_id
_entity_poly.type
_entity_poly.pdbx_seq_one_letter_code
_entity_poly.pdbx_strand_id
1 'polypeptide(L)'
;MNKRGHVLNALLLAVGLGFVLEPAVDVATGRKIAQITVPIVLGALFPDVDTAFGKHRKTLHSLPVLAVVMAYPIVFDNLQFVWVGVLTHYLLDLIGSRRGIALFHPLSDSEFSLPFGVTTSSKYADLVTVIITALEIAAFWAVHTYVVDLDVDVATVSQAIGI
;
A
#
# COMPACT_ATOMS: atom_id res chain seq x y z
N MET A 1 6.79 -1.87 -10.23
CA MET A 1 7.11 -3.28 -10.57
C MET A 1 6.24 -3.72 -11.74
N ASN A 2 6.14 -5.00 -12.08
CA ASN A 2 5.02 -5.46 -12.91
C ASN A 2 3.82 -5.81 -12.02
N LYS A 3 2.63 -6.01 -12.60
CA LYS A 3 1.40 -6.37 -11.88
C LYS A 3 1.60 -7.56 -10.92
N ARG A 4 2.34 -8.58 -11.37
CA ARG A 4 2.67 -9.76 -10.54
C ARG A 4 3.47 -9.40 -9.29
N GLY A 5 4.47 -8.52 -9.41
CA GLY A 5 5.27 -8.06 -8.28
C GLY A 5 4.45 -7.27 -7.25
N HIS A 6 3.53 -6.41 -7.72
CA HIS A 6 2.61 -5.69 -6.83
C HIS A 6 1.69 -6.65 -6.06
N VAL A 7 1.15 -7.67 -6.72
CA VAL A 7 0.35 -8.71 -6.04
C VAL A 7 1.19 -9.53 -5.06
N LEU A 8 2.41 -9.93 -5.43
CA LEU A 8 3.32 -10.67 -4.54
C LEU A 8 3.61 -9.86 -3.27
N ASN A 9 3.95 -8.59 -3.42
CA ASN A 9 4.19 -7.70 -2.30
C ASN A 9 2.95 -7.51 -1.43
N ALA A 10 1.79 -7.24 -2.02
CA ALA A 10 0.54 -7.08 -1.29
C ALA A 10 0.17 -8.33 -0.46
N LEU A 11 0.34 -9.53 -1.02
CA LEU A 11 0.09 -10.78 -0.31
C LEU A 11 1.06 -10.98 0.87
N LEU A 12 2.35 -10.79 0.63
CA LEU A 12 3.37 -10.90 1.68
C LEU A 12 3.18 -9.84 2.77
N LEU A 13 2.84 -8.61 2.38
CA LEU A 13 2.57 -7.50 3.28
C LEU A 13 1.33 -7.77 4.13
N ALA A 14 0.24 -8.30 3.55
CA ALA A 14 -0.95 -8.66 4.31
C ALA A 14 -0.68 -9.74 5.37
N VAL A 15 0.14 -10.74 5.04
CA VAL A 15 0.57 -11.74 6.03
C VAL A 15 1.40 -11.08 7.13
N GLY A 16 2.41 -10.28 6.77
CA GLY A 16 3.26 -9.59 7.74
C GLY A 16 2.48 -8.64 8.65
N LEU A 17 1.57 -7.84 8.08
CA LEU A 17 0.72 -6.93 8.84
C LEU A 17 -0.26 -7.66 9.75
N GLY A 18 -0.77 -8.83 9.36
CA GLY A 18 -1.60 -9.62 10.26
C GLY A 18 -0.85 -10.05 11.51
N PHE A 19 0.45 -10.38 11.41
CA PHE A 19 1.30 -10.63 12.58
C PHE A 19 1.67 -9.37 13.36
N VAL A 20 1.77 -8.21 12.70
CA VAL A 20 2.00 -6.93 13.38
C VAL A 20 0.80 -6.55 14.24
N LEU A 21 -0.41 -6.69 13.69
CA LEU A 21 -1.66 -6.29 14.34
C LEU A 21 -2.18 -7.34 15.34
N GLU A 22 -1.91 -8.63 15.10
CA GLU A 22 -2.37 -9.72 15.94
C GLU A 22 -1.24 -10.77 16.11
N PRO A 23 -0.29 -10.54 17.04
CA PRO A 23 0.95 -11.32 17.12
C PRO A 23 0.81 -12.68 17.83
N ALA A 24 -0.38 -13.06 18.28
CA ALA A 24 -0.61 -14.24 19.12
C ALA A 24 -0.33 -15.59 18.42
N VAL A 25 -0.27 -15.62 17.08
CA VAL A 25 -0.10 -16.83 16.26
C VAL A 25 -1.23 -17.84 16.51
N ASP A 26 -2.46 -17.34 16.51
CA ASP A 26 -3.66 -18.14 16.79
C ASP A 26 -4.74 -17.94 15.70
N VAL A 27 -5.97 -18.36 16.00
CA VAL A 27 -7.11 -18.20 15.09
C VAL A 27 -7.44 -16.72 14.85
N ALA A 28 -7.19 -15.83 15.82
CA ALA A 28 -7.37 -14.39 15.64
C ALA A 28 -6.34 -13.85 14.63
N THR A 29 -5.07 -14.26 14.74
CA THR A 29 -4.03 -13.89 13.75
C THR A 29 -4.44 -14.34 12.34
N GLY A 30 -4.86 -15.60 12.19
CA GLY A 30 -5.32 -16.13 10.90
C GLY A 30 -6.52 -15.37 10.35
N ARG A 31 -7.48 -14.99 11.20
CA ARG A 31 -8.64 -14.18 10.82
C ARG A 31 -8.24 -12.77 10.38
N LYS A 32 -7.35 -12.11 11.12
CA LYS A 32 -6.86 -10.76 10.77
C LYS A 32 -6.16 -10.77 9.42
N ILE A 33 -5.25 -11.72 9.17
CA ILE A 33 -4.60 -11.91 7.87
C ILE A 33 -5.65 -12.04 6.76
N ALA A 34 -6.63 -12.93 6.93
CA ALA A 34 -7.69 -13.14 5.93
C ALA A 34 -8.51 -11.87 5.67
N GLN A 35 -8.87 -11.13 6.73
CA GLN A 35 -9.65 -9.89 6.65
C GLN A 35 -8.91 -8.80 5.86
N ILE A 36 -7.61 -8.61 6.10
CA ILE A 36 -6.84 -7.53 5.47
C ILE A 36 -6.26 -7.91 4.10
N THR A 37 -6.13 -9.20 3.78
CA THR A 37 -5.55 -9.66 2.51
C THR A 37 -6.32 -9.12 1.30
N VAL A 38 -7.64 -9.27 1.28
CA VAL A 38 -8.47 -8.83 0.15
C VAL A 38 -8.35 -7.31 -0.08
N PRO A 39 -8.60 -6.43 0.90
CA PRO A 39 -8.50 -4.99 0.66
C PRO A 39 -7.08 -4.54 0.29
N ILE A 40 -6.03 -5.10 0.89
CA ILE A 40 -4.64 -4.74 0.54
C ILE A 40 -4.33 -5.13 -0.91
N VAL A 41 -4.71 -6.34 -1.35
CA VAL A 41 -4.51 -6.78 -2.74
C VAL A 41 -5.32 -5.93 -3.72
N LEU A 42 -6.58 -5.61 -3.40
CA LEU A 42 -7.41 -4.73 -4.23
C LEU A 42 -6.79 -3.33 -4.33
N GLY A 43 -6.31 -2.77 -3.22
CA GLY A 43 -5.60 -1.50 -3.20
C GLY A 43 -4.33 -1.52 -4.02
N ALA A 44 -3.55 -2.60 -3.99
CA ALA A 44 -2.33 -2.73 -4.78
C ALA A 44 -2.60 -2.89 -6.28
N LEU A 45 -3.76 -3.42 -6.67
CA LEU A 45 -4.16 -3.50 -8.07
C LEU A 45 -4.78 -2.22 -8.60
N PHE A 46 -5.35 -1.39 -7.71
CA PHE A 46 -6.12 -0.20 -8.08
C PHE A 46 -5.32 0.81 -8.92
N PRO A 47 -4.08 1.22 -8.56
CA PRO A 47 -3.29 2.14 -9.37
C PRO A 47 -3.12 1.68 -10.82
N ASP A 48 -2.86 0.39 -11.02
CA ASP A 48 -2.61 -0.18 -12.34
C ASP A 48 -3.86 -0.27 -13.24
N VAL A 49 -5.06 0.02 -12.72
CA VAL A 49 -6.27 0.13 -13.55
C VAL A 49 -6.16 1.35 -14.48
N ASP A 50 -5.30 2.33 -14.19
CA ASP A 50 -5.03 3.46 -15.09
C ASP A 50 -4.43 3.04 -16.44
N THR A 51 -3.89 1.81 -16.55
CA THR A 51 -3.47 1.22 -17.83
C THR A 51 -4.62 1.01 -18.81
N ALA A 52 -5.88 0.98 -18.31
CA ALA A 52 -7.07 0.74 -19.12
C ALA A 52 -7.90 2.01 -19.40
N PHE A 53 -7.84 3.03 -18.53
CA PHE A 53 -8.73 4.20 -18.64
C PHE A 53 -8.09 5.56 -18.35
N GLY A 54 -6.79 5.62 -18.01
CA GLY A 54 -6.10 6.85 -17.62
C GLY A 54 -4.72 7.00 -18.27
N LYS A 55 -3.93 7.93 -17.71
CA LYS A 55 -2.50 8.05 -18.03
C LYS A 55 -1.73 7.18 -17.06
N HIS A 56 -1.24 6.05 -17.56
CA HIS A 56 -0.41 5.12 -16.78
C HIS A 56 0.70 5.84 -16.01
N ARG A 57 0.79 5.56 -14.69
CA ARG A 57 1.74 6.16 -13.71
C ARG A 57 1.47 7.61 -13.35
N LYS A 58 0.27 8.10 -13.65
CA LYS A 58 -0.13 9.47 -13.31
C LYS A 58 -1.52 9.50 -12.71
N THR A 59 -2.52 9.00 -13.42
CA THR A 59 -3.92 9.19 -13.01
C THR A 59 -4.20 8.55 -11.65
N LEU A 60 -3.90 7.26 -11.49
CA LEU A 60 -4.10 6.56 -10.22
C LEU A 60 -2.81 6.31 -9.43
N HIS A 61 -1.67 6.85 -9.89
CA HIS A 61 -0.38 6.82 -9.17
C HIS A 61 -0.03 8.20 -8.64
N SER A 62 -0.93 8.79 -7.84
CA SER A 62 -0.80 10.17 -7.37
C SER A 62 -1.24 10.32 -5.91
N LEU A 63 -0.61 11.26 -5.19
CA LEU A 63 -0.92 11.57 -3.80
C LEU A 63 -2.37 12.02 -3.59
N PRO A 64 -3.01 12.79 -4.50
CA PRO A 64 -4.44 13.08 -4.37
C PRO A 64 -5.31 11.82 -4.33
N VAL A 65 -4.99 10.80 -5.14
CA VAL A 65 -5.72 9.53 -5.12
C VAL A 65 -5.49 8.78 -3.81
N LEU A 66 -4.24 8.68 -3.35
CA LEU A 66 -3.94 8.07 -2.05
C LEU A 66 -4.67 8.79 -0.90
N ALA A 67 -4.72 10.13 -0.92
CA ALA A 67 -5.44 10.92 0.09
C ALA A 67 -6.93 10.62 0.11
N VAL A 68 -7.59 10.51 -1.06
CA VAL A 68 -9.01 10.13 -1.14
C VAL A 68 -9.22 8.72 -0.60
N VAL A 69 -8.39 7.75 -0.97
CA VAL A 69 -8.52 6.36 -0.51
C VAL A 69 -8.25 6.22 0.98
N MET A 70 -7.32 7.02 1.56
CA MET A 70 -7.09 7.07 3.01
C MET A 70 -8.25 7.74 3.76
N ALA A 71 -8.87 8.78 3.20
CA ALA A 71 -10.01 9.46 3.82
C ALA A 71 -11.31 8.63 3.76
N TYR A 72 -11.46 7.76 2.76
CA TYR A 72 -12.67 6.96 2.54
C TYR A 72 -13.13 6.15 3.76
N PRO A 73 -12.28 5.34 4.42
CA PRO A 73 -12.68 4.62 5.62
C PRO A 73 -13.08 5.54 6.78
N ILE A 74 -12.49 6.73 6.88
CA ILE A 74 -12.79 7.68 7.95
C ILE A 74 -14.19 8.29 7.73
N VAL A 75 -14.56 8.59 6.49
CA VAL A 75 -15.84 9.24 6.20
C VAL A 75 -17.00 8.25 6.11
N PHE A 76 -16.75 7.02 5.66
CA PHE A 76 -17.79 6.05 5.30
C PHE A 76 -17.75 4.73 6.06
N ASP A 77 -16.79 4.55 6.98
CA ASP A 77 -16.60 3.34 7.81
C ASP A 77 -16.60 2.03 6.99
N ASN A 78 -15.86 2.02 5.88
CA ASN A 78 -15.70 0.85 5.01
C ASN A 78 -14.39 0.91 4.23
N LEU A 79 -14.08 -0.12 3.44
CA LEU A 79 -12.85 -0.19 2.64
C LEU A 79 -11.56 0.00 3.46
N GLN A 80 -11.59 -0.43 4.73
CA GLN A 80 -10.43 -0.47 5.61
C GLN A 80 -9.26 -1.18 4.93
N PHE A 81 -8.04 -0.70 5.16
CA PHE A 81 -6.79 -1.22 4.60
C PHE A 81 -6.60 -1.13 3.07
N VAL A 82 -7.57 -0.68 2.27
CA VAL A 82 -7.37 -0.49 0.82
C VAL A 82 -6.25 0.52 0.54
N TRP A 83 -6.16 1.57 1.35
CA TRP A 83 -5.10 2.57 1.24
C TRP A 83 -3.69 2.00 1.45
N VAL A 84 -3.55 0.96 2.27
CA VAL A 84 -2.26 0.27 2.48
C VAL A 84 -1.79 -0.36 1.19
N GLY A 85 -2.71 -1.01 0.45
CA GLY A 85 -2.45 -1.55 -0.87
C GLY A 85 -1.98 -0.50 -1.88
N VAL A 86 -2.67 0.66 -1.92
CA VAL A 86 -2.29 1.78 -2.79
C VAL A 86 -0.92 2.34 -2.41
N LEU A 87 -0.66 2.52 -1.12
CA LEU A 87 0.61 3.04 -0.61
C LEU A 87 1.78 2.11 -0.95
N THR A 88 1.65 0.81 -0.70
CA THR A 88 2.73 -0.15 -1.01
C THR A 88 2.99 -0.26 -2.51
N HIS A 89 1.94 -0.13 -3.33
CA HIS A 89 2.11 0.00 -4.78
C HIS A 89 3.02 1.17 -5.14
N TYR A 90 2.75 2.34 -4.56
CA TYR A 90 3.53 3.56 -4.84
C TYR A 90 4.97 3.42 -4.36
N LEU A 91 5.19 2.84 -3.18
CA LEU A 91 6.53 2.57 -2.65
C LEU A 91 7.31 1.64 -3.58
N LEU A 92 6.71 0.55 -4.05
CA LEU A 92 7.36 -0.35 -5.00
C LEU A 92 7.67 0.31 -6.35
N ASP A 93 6.81 1.19 -6.85
CA ASP A 93 7.05 1.89 -8.11
C ASP A 93 8.08 3.02 -8.00
N LEU A 94 8.24 3.62 -6.81
CA LEU A 94 9.22 4.67 -6.54
C LEU A 94 10.59 4.12 -6.13
N ILE A 95 10.63 3.09 -5.28
CA ILE A 95 11.85 2.52 -4.66
C ILE A 95 12.32 1.26 -5.39
N GLY A 96 11.38 0.40 -5.79
CA GLY A 96 11.70 -0.87 -6.44
C GLY A 96 12.10 -0.71 -7.91
N SER A 97 11.68 0.37 -8.58
CA SER A 97 11.85 0.59 -10.02
C SER A 97 12.55 1.89 -10.36
N ARG A 98 13.31 1.91 -11.46
CA ARG A 98 13.96 3.13 -11.98
C ARG A 98 13.03 4.09 -12.72
N ARG A 99 11.75 3.73 -12.91
CA ARG A 99 10.84 4.47 -13.79
C ARG A 99 10.08 5.59 -13.08
N GLY A 100 9.70 5.43 -11.81
CA GLY A 100 9.02 6.47 -11.05
C GLY A 100 7.53 6.63 -11.35
N ILE A 101 6.92 7.63 -10.67
CA ILE A 101 5.48 7.98 -10.71
C ILE A 101 5.26 9.50 -10.60
N ALA A 102 4.15 10.01 -11.16
CA ALA A 102 3.80 11.42 -11.07
C ALA A 102 2.97 11.73 -9.80
N LEU A 103 3.67 11.86 -8.68
CA LEU A 103 3.07 12.02 -7.33
C LEU A 103 2.05 13.16 -7.22
N PHE A 104 2.25 14.26 -7.96
CA PHE A 104 1.41 15.46 -7.85
C PHE A 104 0.37 15.61 -8.97
N HIS A 105 0.14 14.57 -9.78
CA HIS A 105 -0.92 14.61 -10.79
C HIS A 105 -2.30 14.80 -10.10
N PRO A 106 -3.22 15.62 -10.64
CA PRO A 106 -3.15 16.36 -11.92
C PRO A 106 -2.54 17.77 -11.83
N LEU A 107 -2.06 18.21 -10.66
CA LEU A 107 -1.46 19.53 -10.50
C LEU A 107 -0.09 19.65 -11.19
N SER A 108 0.66 18.55 -11.25
CA SER A 108 1.90 18.44 -12.01
C SER A 108 2.07 17.05 -12.60
N ASP A 109 2.52 16.99 -13.86
CA ASP A 109 2.81 15.76 -14.59
C ASP A 109 4.26 15.28 -14.44
N SER A 110 5.06 15.94 -13.59
CA SER A 110 6.46 15.58 -13.30
C SER A 110 6.55 14.23 -12.60
N GLU A 111 7.34 13.31 -13.17
CA GLU A 111 7.60 11.99 -12.61
C GLU A 111 8.79 12.03 -11.65
N PHE A 112 8.65 11.39 -10.50
CA PHE A 112 9.69 11.24 -9.50
C PHE A 112 10.21 9.81 -9.54
N SER A 113 11.51 9.65 -9.74
CA SER A 113 12.20 8.37 -9.71
C SER A 113 13.45 8.47 -8.83
N LEU A 114 13.89 7.33 -8.30
CA LEU A 114 15.12 7.24 -7.52
C LEU A 114 16.25 6.70 -8.40
N PRO A 115 17.53 7.04 -8.11
CA PRO A 115 18.66 6.58 -8.91
C PRO A 115 18.97 5.08 -8.74
N PHE A 116 18.19 4.37 -7.91
CA PHE A 116 18.33 2.95 -7.60
C PHE A 116 17.05 2.17 -7.95
N GLY A 117 17.08 0.85 -7.74
CA GLY A 117 16.01 -0.07 -8.14
C GLY A 117 16.36 -0.92 -9.36
N VAL A 118 15.43 -1.78 -9.77
CA VAL A 118 15.63 -2.73 -10.87
C VAL A 118 14.56 -2.58 -11.95
N THR A 119 14.90 -3.01 -13.17
CA THR A 119 13.90 -3.10 -14.25
C THR A 119 12.94 -4.25 -13.97
N THR A 120 11.73 -4.16 -14.50
CA THR A 120 10.70 -5.21 -14.35
C THR A 120 11.09 -6.55 -15.00
N SER A 121 12.04 -6.53 -15.95
CA SER A 121 12.61 -7.72 -16.58
C SER A 121 13.85 -8.30 -15.85
N SER A 122 14.31 -7.66 -14.78
CA SER A 122 15.48 -8.12 -14.04
C SER A 122 15.20 -9.45 -13.32
N LYS A 123 16.16 -10.37 -13.35
CA LYS A 123 16.12 -11.61 -12.55
C LYS A 123 16.06 -11.37 -11.04
N TYR A 124 16.38 -10.15 -10.58
CA TYR A 124 16.33 -9.74 -9.18
C TYR A 124 15.03 -9.01 -8.81
N ALA A 125 14.09 -8.81 -9.74
CA ALA A 125 12.85 -8.06 -9.48
C ALA A 125 12.04 -8.64 -8.31
N ASP A 126 11.86 -9.96 -8.29
CA ASP A 126 11.13 -10.64 -7.22
C ASP A 126 11.89 -10.55 -5.88
N LEU A 127 13.21 -10.69 -5.90
CA LEU A 127 14.04 -10.54 -4.69
C LEU A 127 13.93 -9.13 -4.10
N VAL A 128 14.05 -8.10 -4.94
CA VAL A 128 13.89 -6.70 -4.51
C VAL A 128 12.50 -6.45 -3.95
N THR A 129 11.46 -7.03 -4.58
CA THR A 129 10.09 -6.97 -4.09
C THR A 129 9.99 -7.52 -2.67
N VAL A 130 10.51 -8.72 -2.41
CA VAL A 130 10.50 -9.35 -1.07
C VAL A 130 11.28 -8.51 -0.04
N ILE A 131 12.45 -7.97 -0.42
CA ILE A 131 13.25 -7.10 0.47
C ILE A 131 12.47 -5.85 0.84
N ILE A 132 11.85 -5.18 -0.14
CA ILE A 132 11.03 -3.99 0.12
C ILE A 132 9.85 -4.35 1.01
N THR A 133 9.16 -5.47 0.75
CA THR A 133 8.06 -5.92 1.62
C THR A 133 8.52 -6.13 3.07
N ALA A 134 9.69 -6.72 3.30
CA ALA A 134 10.22 -6.91 4.64
C ALA A 134 10.50 -5.57 5.34
N LEU A 135 11.04 -4.58 4.60
CA LEU A 135 11.26 -3.23 5.11
C LEU A 135 9.93 -2.51 5.41
N GLU A 136 8.92 -2.68 4.56
CA GLU A 136 7.59 -2.13 4.79
C GLU A 136 6.95 -2.72 6.03
N ILE A 137 7.01 -4.04 6.23
CA ILE A 137 6.49 -4.70 7.44
C ILE A 137 7.21 -4.14 8.69
N ALA A 138 8.53 -3.99 8.64
CA ALA A 138 9.30 -3.43 9.76
C ALA A 138 8.93 -1.96 10.03
N ALA A 139 8.71 -1.15 8.99
CA ALA A 139 8.27 0.23 9.11
C ALA A 139 6.85 0.31 9.71
N PHE A 140 5.91 -0.50 9.23
CA PHE A 140 4.56 -0.57 9.77
C PHE A 140 4.55 -1.02 11.23
N TRP A 141 5.36 -2.02 11.59
CA TRP A 141 5.55 -2.45 12.98
C TRP A 141 6.07 -1.30 13.86
N ALA A 142 7.07 -0.55 13.39
CA ALA A 142 7.63 0.56 14.13
C ALA A 142 6.61 1.70 14.32
N VAL A 143 5.83 2.03 13.28
CA VAL A 143 4.75 3.02 13.39
C VAL A 143 3.67 2.55 14.36
N HIS A 144 3.21 1.30 14.22
CA HIS A 144 2.20 0.67 15.09
C HIS A 144 2.63 0.71 16.57
N THR A 145 3.90 0.40 16.84
CA THR A 145 4.40 0.24 18.21
C THR A 145 4.75 1.58 18.87
N TYR A 146 5.33 2.52 18.11
CA TYR A 146 5.97 3.72 18.70
C TYR A 146 5.29 5.04 18.36
N VAL A 147 4.38 5.07 17.37
CA VAL A 147 3.77 6.32 16.88
C VAL A 147 2.26 6.32 17.11
N VAL A 148 1.56 5.32 16.58
CA VAL A 148 0.10 5.25 16.64
C VAL A 148 -0.34 3.80 16.50
N ASP A 149 -1.30 3.38 17.32
CA ASP A 149 -1.95 2.09 17.15
C ASP A 149 -2.75 2.09 15.85
N LEU A 150 -2.35 1.22 14.92
CA LEU A 150 -2.98 1.07 13.61
C LEU A 150 -4.25 0.20 13.63
N ASP A 151 -4.60 -0.42 14.76
CA ASP A 151 -5.88 -1.10 14.96
C ASP A 151 -6.92 -0.19 15.63
N VAL A 152 -6.64 1.12 15.74
CA VAL A 152 -7.59 2.11 16.25
C VAL A 152 -8.88 2.05 15.43
N ASP A 153 -9.98 1.89 16.16
CA ASP A 153 -11.33 1.93 15.60
C ASP A 153 -11.53 3.25 14.83
N VAL A 154 -11.76 3.14 13.53
CA VAL A 154 -11.97 4.29 12.66
C VAL A 154 -13.21 5.09 13.09
N ALA A 155 -14.16 4.47 13.78
CA ALA A 155 -15.27 5.18 14.42
C ALA A 155 -14.78 6.14 15.52
N THR A 156 -13.73 5.79 16.25
CA THR A 156 -13.10 6.66 17.27
C THR A 156 -12.44 7.87 16.60
N VAL A 157 -11.76 7.67 15.46
CA VAL A 157 -11.15 8.76 14.68
C VAL A 157 -12.21 9.69 14.12
N SER A 158 -13.30 9.14 13.57
CA SER A 158 -14.42 9.89 12.98
C SER A 158 -15.09 10.78 14.02
N GLN A 159 -15.43 10.20 15.19
CA GLN A 159 -15.98 10.93 16.32
C GLN A 159 -15.07 12.06 16.79
N ALA A 160 -13.74 11.86 16.82
CA ALA A 160 -12.78 12.86 17.25
C ALA A 160 -12.71 14.08 16.32
N ILE A 161 -13.05 13.93 15.04
CA ILE A 161 -13.03 15.00 14.04
C ILE A 161 -14.44 15.51 13.67
N GLY A 162 -15.47 15.04 14.38
CA GLY A 162 -16.84 15.55 14.27
C GLY A 162 -17.61 15.08 13.03
N ILE A 163 -17.26 13.92 12.49
CA ILE A 163 -17.98 13.23 11.39
C ILE A 163 -18.43 11.84 11.82
#